data_AF-A0A4Y2SQB2-F1
#
_entry.id   AF-A0A4Y2SQB2-F1
#
_cell.length_a   1.000
_cell.length_b   1.000
_cell.length_c   1.000
_cell.angle_alpha   90.00
_cell.angle_beta   90.00
_cell.angle_gamma   90.00
#
_symmetry.space_group_name_H-M   'P 1'
#
loop_
_entity.id
_entity.type
_entity.pdbx_description
1 polymer ?
#
loop_
_entity_poly.entity_id
_entity_poly.type
_entity_poly.pdbx_seq_one_letter_code
_entity_poly.pdbx_strand_id
1 'polypeptide(L)'
;VPTEGSCPAGFERDPHSRQCVDVDECAQRIDQCDRVTQRCVNTNGSYECENEQRPEPQQQCPPGYRPRQGGCEDVNECLEGRHRCLPDKEQCVNVPGAYRCQQMTVTPPPAARTCPTGRRFDPATGSCQGDCYFELDFFKPSADMLLKQRC
;
A
#
# COMPACT_ATOMS: atom_id res chain seq x y z
N VAL A 1 -53.40 29.05 -27.74
CA VAL A 1 -54.05 29.42 -26.47
C VAL A 1 -54.60 28.13 -25.87
N PRO A 2 -54.23 27.73 -24.65
CA PRO A 2 -54.77 26.52 -24.02
C PRO A 2 -56.28 26.70 -23.83
N THR A 3 -57.06 25.68 -24.15
CA THR A 3 -58.53 25.71 -24.06
C THR A 3 -58.98 25.80 -22.61
N GLU A 4 -59.86 26.76 -22.31
CA GLU A 4 -60.43 26.98 -20.98
C GLU A 4 -61.03 25.68 -20.42
N GLY A 5 -60.33 25.07 -19.47
CA GLY A 5 -60.75 23.85 -18.78
C GLY A 5 -59.68 22.76 -18.70
N SER A 6 -58.69 22.76 -19.59
CA SER A 6 -57.61 21.77 -19.56
C SER A 6 -56.43 22.26 -18.74
N CYS A 7 -55.83 21.38 -17.93
CA CYS A 7 -54.54 21.67 -17.31
C CYS A 7 -53.43 21.70 -18.37
N PRO A 8 -52.33 22.45 -18.14
CA PRO A 8 -51.15 22.38 -18.97
C PRO A 8 -50.58 20.95 -19.04
N ALA A 9 -49.77 20.67 -20.06
CA ALA A 9 -49.06 19.39 -20.13
C ALA A 9 -48.17 19.20 -18.89
N GLY A 10 -48.16 17.97 -18.33
CA GLY A 10 -47.47 17.65 -17.08
C GLY A 10 -48.29 17.94 -15.82
N PHE A 11 -49.54 18.42 -15.94
CA PHE A 11 -50.41 18.71 -14.80
C PHE A 11 -51.74 17.99 -14.90
N GLU A 12 -52.28 17.54 -13.77
CA GLU A 12 -53.62 16.98 -13.63
C GLU A 12 -54.51 17.85 -12.76
N ARG A 13 -55.82 17.78 -12.97
CA ARG A 13 -56.76 18.55 -12.16
C ARG A 13 -57.05 17.80 -10.87
N ASP A 14 -56.65 18.37 -9.74
CA ASP A 14 -56.98 17.81 -8.43
C ASP A 14 -58.50 17.86 -8.21
N PRO A 15 -59.16 16.72 -7.89
CA PRO A 15 -60.62 16.65 -7.78
C PRO A 15 -61.21 17.48 -6.64
N HIS A 16 -60.41 17.86 -5.63
CA HIS A 16 -60.88 18.61 -4.46
C HIS A 16 -60.73 20.12 -4.64
N SER A 17 -59.51 20.57 -4.93
CA SER A 17 -59.14 21.98 -5.09
C SER A 17 -59.50 22.54 -6.47
N ARG A 18 -59.76 21.66 -7.45
CA ARG A 18 -59.90 21.99 -8.87
C ARG A 18 -58.69 22.73 -9.44
N GLN A 19 -57.55 22.72 -8.76
CA GLN A 19 -56.31 23.31 -9.24
C GLN A 19 -55.56 22.31 -10.11
N CYS A 20 -54.70 22.81 -10.99
CA CYS A 20 -53.78 21.96 -11.74
C CYS A 20 -52.57 21.68 -10.85
N VAL A 21 -52.42 20.42 -10.47
CA VAL A 21 -51.29 19.93 -9.69
C VAL A 21 -50.36 19.19 -10.63
N ASP A 22 -49.07 19.29 -10.34
CA ASP A 22 -48.02 18.60 -11.08
C ASP A 22 -48.21 17.09 -11.01
N VAL A 23 -48.01 16.40 -12.13
CA VAL A 23 -48.05 14.94 -12.19
C VAL A 23 -46.68 14.42 -11.82
N ASP A 24 -46.56 13.72 -10.69
CA ASP A 24 -45.28 13.11 -10.32
C ASP A 24 -45.03 11.83 -11.14
N GLU A 25 -44.36 11.97 -12.29
CA GLU A 25 -44.10 10.82 -13.16
C GLU A 25 -43.19 9.78 -12.51
N CYS A 26 -42.33 10.20 -11.57
CA CYS A 26 -41.45 9.32 -10.81
C CYS A 26 -42.22 8.46 -9.80
N ALA A 27 -43.20 9.04 -9.09
CA ALA A 27 -44.06 8.33 -8.15
C ALA A 27 -45.04 7.40 -8.87
N GLN A 28 -45.58 7.84 -10.01
CA GLN A 28 -46.49 7.06 -10.84
C GLN A 28 -45.79 6.01 -11.70
N ARG A 29 -44.45 6.02 -11.75
CA ARG A 29 -43.61 5.09 -12.53
C ARG A 29 -43.88 5.13 -14.03
N ILE A 30 -44.26 6.30 -14.54
CA ILE A 30 -44.49 6.57 -15.97
C ILE A 30 -43.32 7.32 -16.63
N ASP A 31 -42.27 7.59 -15.86
CA ASP A 31 -40.99 8.11 -16.35
C ASP A 31 -40.31 7.17 -17.37
N GLN A 32 -39.52 7.73 -18.28
CA GLN A 32 -38.72 7.00 -19.27
C GLN A 32 -37.25 6.85 -18.84
N CYS A 33 -36.93 7.00 -17.55
CA CYS A 33 -35.56 6.90 -17.07
C CYS A 33 -35.06 5.44 -17.08
N ASP A 34 -33.79 5.23 -17.41
CA ASP A 34 -33.15 3.93 -17.27
C ASP A 34 -32.98 3.59 -15.78
N ARG A 35 -33.77 2.63 -15.30
CA ARG A 35 -33.74 2.18 -13.89
C ARG A 35 -32.39 1.63 -13.43
N VAL A 36 -31.49 1.28 -14.35
CA VAL A 36 -30.17 0.74 -14.03
C VAL A 36 -29.15 1.85 -13.81
N THR A 37 -29.21 2.91 -14.62
CA THR A 37 -28.17 3.94 -14.70
C THR A 37 -28.64 5.33 -14.27
N GLN A 38 -29.94 5.53 -14.06
CA GLN A 38 -30.55 6.84 -13.83
C GLN A 38 -31.55 6.83 -12.67
N ARG A 39 -31.62 7.94 -11.95
CA ARG A 39 -32.65 8.27 -10.97
C ARG A 39 -33.62 9.25 -11.59
N CYS A 40 -34.91 9.00 -11.38
CA CYS A 40 -35.96 9.93 -11.75
C CYS A 40 -36.06 11.03 -10.67
N VAL A 41 -36.13 12.29 -11.11
CA VAL A 41 -36.35 13.46 -10.27
C VAL A 41 -37.58 14.20 -10.81
N ASN A 42 -38.63 14.30 -9.99
CA ASN A 42 -39.84 15.01 -10.38
C ASN A 42 -39.61 16.52 -10.41
N THR A 43 -40.11 17.20 -11.44
CA THR A 43 -39.97 18.65 -11.62
C THR A 43 -41.32 19.27 -11.95
N ASN A 44 -41.51 20.56 -11.70
CA ASN A 44 -42.81 21.19 -11.94
C ASN A 44 -43.15 21.25 -13.45
N GLY A 45 -44.01 20.35 -13.89
CA GLY A 45 -44.52 20.16 -15.24
C GLY A 45 -43.80 19.05 -16.03
N SER A 46 -42.86 18.31 -15.43
CA SER A 46 -42.12 17.21 -16.09
C SER A 46 -41.25 16.40 -15.11
N TYR A 47 -40.34 15.58 -15.62
CA TYR A 47 -39.33 14.89 -14.83
C TYR A 47 -37.96 14.97 -15.50
N GLU A 48 -36.91 14.83 -14.71
CA GLU A 48 -35.53 14.69 -15.19
C GLU A 48 -34.97 13.32 -14.82
N CYS A 49 -34.24 12.72 -15.76
CA CYS A 49 -33.48 11.49 -15.52
C CYS A 49 -32.03 11.88 -15.24
N GLU A 50 -31.69 11.97 -13.96
CA GLU A 50 -30.32 12.22 -13.58
C GLU A 50 -29.54 10.90 -13.60
N ASN A 51 -28.36 10.89 -14.22
CA ASN A 51 -27.50 9.73 -14.15
C ASN A 51 -27.12 9.49 -12.68
N GLU A 52 -27.49 8.33 -12.15
CA GLU A 52 -26.88 7.86 -10.92
C GLU A 52 -25.45 7.52 -11.29
N GLN A 53 -24.55 8.44 -11.01
CA GLN A 53 -23.15 8.10 -10.84
C GLN A 53 -23.14 7.08 -9.69
N ARG A 54 -23.34 5.80 -10.02
CA ARG A 54 -22.88 4.73 -9.14
C ARG A 54 -21.41 5.06 -8.99
N PRO A 55 -20.95 5.49 -7.80
CA PRO A 55 -19.52 5.64 -7.61
C PRO A 55 -18.94 4.30 -8.06
N GLU A 56 -18.00 4.33 -9.01
CA GLU A 56 -17.29 3.12 -9.42
C GLU A 56 -16.98 2.37 -8.13
N PRO A 57 -17.42 1.10 -7.99
CA PRO A 57 -17.39 0.41 -6.71
C PRO A 57 -16.01 0.65 -6.15
N GLN A 58 -15.93 1.41 -5.04
CA GLN A 58 -14.65 1.75 -4.44
C GLN A 58 -14.02 0.40 -4.18
N GLN A 59 -13.07 0.01 -5.03
CA GLN A 59 -12.58 -1.35 -5.10
C GLN A 59 -12.01 -1.61 -3.71
N GLN A 60 -12.77 -2.35 -2.89
CA GLN A 60 -12.46 -2.53 -1.49
C GLN A 60 -11.25 -3.47 -1.46
N CYS A 61 -10.07 -2.87 -1.32
CA CYS A 61 -8.85 -3.64 -1.25
C CYS A 61 -8.61 -4.12 0.18
N PRO A 62 -8.01 -5.32 0.36
CA PRO A 62 -7.56 -5.77 1.67
C PRO A 62 -6.62 -4.75 2.32
N PRO A 63 -6.47 -4.75 3.65
CA PRO A 63 -5.47 -3.92 4.32
C PRO A 63 -4.08 -4.12 3.70
N GLY A 64 -3.35 -3.02 3.49
CA GLY A 64 -2.04 -3.04 2.83
C GLY A 64 -2.08 -2.99 1.29
N TYR A 65 -3.28 -2.89 0.69
CA TYR A 65 -3.44 -2.78 -0.76
C TYR A 65 -4.20 -1.50 -1.14
N ARG A 66 -3.93 -0.98 -2.33
CA ARG A 66 -4.62 0.18 -2.91
C ARG A 66 -5.29 -0.17 -4.24
N PRO A 67 -6.40 0.49 -4.60
CA PRO A 67 -7.07 0.25 -5.87
C PRO A 67 -6.19 0.68 -7.04
N ARG A 68 -6.12 -0.16 -8.08
CA ARG A 68 -5.46 0.12 -9.37
C ARG A 68 -6.34 -0.43 -10.50
N GLN A 69 -6.22 0.12 -11.72
CA GLN A 69 -6.94 -0.42 -12.87
C GLN A 69 -6.73 -1.94 -12.98
N GLY A 70 -7.81 -2.71 -12.83
CA GLY A 70 -7.78 -4.18 -12.88
C GLY A 70 -7.62 -4.90 -11.54
N GLY A 71 -7.64 -4.22 -10.39
CA GLY A 71 -7.73 -4.87 -9.07
C GLY A 71 -7.03 -4.12 -7.94
N CYS A 72 -6.38 -4.88 -7.05
CA CYS A 72 -5.69 -4.35 -5.88
C CYS A 72 -4.18 -4.51 -6.06
N GLU A 73 -3.46 -3.40 -5.94
CA GLU A 73 -2.00 -3.36 -5.94
C GLU A 73 -1.48 -3.30 -4.51
N ASP A 74 -0.45 -4.09 -4.22
CA ASP A 74 0.27 -4.07 -2.95
C ASP A 74 0.90 -2.70 -2.68
N VAL A 75 0.73 -2.17 -1.48
CA VAL A 75 1.37 -0.91 -1.07
C VAL A 75 2.78 -1.22 -0.62
N ASN A 76 3.79 -0.77 -1.35
CA ASN A 76 5.17 -1.04 -0.99
C ASN A 76 5.70 0.00 0.00
N GLU A 77 5.61 -0.28 1.30
CA GLU A 77 6.03 0.68 2.33
C GLU A 77 7.54 0.91 2.36
N CYS A 78 8.33 -0.03 1.81
CA CYS A 78 9.78 0.12 1.68
C CYS A 78 10.16 1.16 0.61
N LEU A 79 9.49 1.14 -0.55
CA LEU A 79 9.72 2.11 -1.62
C LEU A 79 9.10 3.47 -1.30
N GLU A 80 7.95 3.48 -0.63
CA GLU A 80 7.26 4.72 -0.25
C GLU A 80 7.83 5.36 1.02
N GLY A 81 8.79 4.73 1.71
CA GLY A 81 9.39 5.25 2.94
C GLY A 81 8.42 5.33 4.13
N ARG A 82 7.39 4.48 4.12
CA ARG A 82 6.32 4.45 5.14
C ARG A 82 6.59 3.41 6.24
N HIS A 83 7.67 2.66 6.13
CA HIS A 83 8.08 1.66 7.10
C HIS A 83 8.63 2.28 8.40
N ARG A 84 8.65 1.50 9.49
CA ARG A 84 9.19 1.90 10.80
C ARG A 84 10.47 1.16 11.20
N CYS A 85 11.13 0.51 10.25
CA CYS A 85 12.40 -0.18 10.48
C CYS A 85 13.50 0.76 10.97
N LEU A 86 14.37 0.26 11.83
CA LEU A 86 15.51 0.98 12.37
C LEU A 86 16.58 1.21 11.28
N PRO A 87 16.86 2.47 10.85
CA PRO A 87 17.71 2.76 9.69
C PRO A 87 19.11 2.12 9.71
N ASP A 88 19.69 1.95 10.90
CA ASP A 88 21.07 1.45 11.08
C ASP A 88 21.14 -0.01 11.54
N LYS A 89 19.99 -0.66 11.77
CA LYS A 89 19.93 -2.02 12.34
C LYS A 89 19.05 -2.98 11.56
N GLU A 90 18.13 -2.47 10.75
CA GLU A 90 17.09 -3.26 10.10
C GLU A 90 16.87 -2.82 8.65
N GLN A 91 16.83 -3.79 7.75
CA GLN A 91 16.47 -3.61 6.37
C GLN A 91 14.96 -3.84 6.18
N CYS A 92 14.29 -2.93 5.49
CA CYS A 92 12.90 -3.10 5.10
C CYS A 92 12.78 -4.15 3.99
N VAL A 93 11.87 -5.11 4.17
CA VAL A 93 11.50 -6.11 3.16
C VAL A 93 10.00 -6.03 2.91
N ASN A 94 9.62 -5.72 1.68
CA ASN A 94 8.22 -5.67 1.26
C ASN A 94 7.65 -7.09 1.17
N VAL A 95 6.45 -7.31 1.69
CA VAL A 95 5.72 -8.58 1.60
C VAL A 95 4.28 -8.30 1.19
N PRO A 96 3.55 -9.24 0.55
CA PRO A 96 2.17 -8.99 0.16
C PRO A 96 1.30 -8.56 1.36
N GLY A 97 0.74 -7.35 1.30
CA GLY A 97 -0.12 -6.72 2.28
C GLY A 97 0.58 -6.05 3.46
N ALA A 98 1.91 -6.04 3.53
CA ALA A 98 2.67 -5.47 4.64
C ALA A 98 4.18 -5.29 4.34
N TYR A 99 4.94 -4.89 5.36
CA TYR A 99 6.40 -4.97 5.35
C TYR A 99 6.90 -5.70 6.61
N ARG A 100 8.13 -6.18 6.55
CA ARG A 100 8.86 -6.66 7.73
C ARG A 100 10.24 -6.03 7.80
N CYS A 101 10.70 -5.81 9.02
CA CYS A 101 12.04 -5.32 9.31
C CYS A 101 12.94 -6.51 9.59
N GLN A 102 13.95 -6.72 8.75
CA GLN A 102 14.91 -7.80 8.91
C GLN A 102 16.21 -7.23 9.47
N GLN A 103 16.75 -7.80 10.55
CA GLN A 103 18.00 -7.31 11.12
C GLN A 103 19.12 -7.34 10.07
N MET A 104 19.77 -6.20 9.88
CA MET A 104 21.05 -6.11 9.22
C MET A 104 22.05 -6.74 10.17
N THR A 105 22.26 -8.05 10.04
CA THR A 105 23.39 -8.68 10.69
C THR A 105 24.61 -7.96 10.18
N VAL A 106 25.26 -7.18 11.04
CA VAL A 106 26.64 -6.72 10.85
C VAL A 106 27.52 -7.96 10.98
N THR A 107 27.31 -8.94 10.10
CA THR A 107 28.30 -9.95 9.83
C THR A 107 29.19 -9.25 8.82
N PRO A 108 30.44 -8.93 9.17
CA PRO A 108 31.37 -8.39 8.19
C PRO A 108 31.32 -9.28 6.95
N PRO A 109 31.36 -8.71 5.73
CA PRO A 109 31.46 -9.53 4.52
C PRO A 109 32.58 -10.56 4.73
N PRO A 110 32.48 -11.77 4.16
CA PRO A 110 33.50 -12.81 4.33
C PRO A 110 34.93 -12.34 3.98
N ALA A 111 35.06 -11.22 3.25
CA ALA A 111 36.32 -10.52 3.00
C ALA A 111 37.00 -9.90 4.25
N ALA A 112 36.25 -9.58 5.31
CA ALA A 112 36.77 -9.04 6.57
C ALA A 112 37.13 -10.13 7.61
N ARG A 113 36.99 -11.42 7.26
CA ARG A 113 37.60 -12.52 8.03
C ARG A 113 39.10 -12.63 7.80
N THR A 114 39.62 -11.91 6.79
CA THR A 114 41.04 -11.83 6.50
C THR A 114 41.63 -10.67 7.29
N CYS A 115 42.33 -10.98 8.38
CA CYS A 115 43.07 -9.99 9.14
C CYS A 115 44.44 -9.70 8.49
N PRO A 116 44.99 -8.50 8.65
CA PRO A 116 46.37 -8.20 8.26
C PRO A 116 47.36 -9.22 8.86
N THR A 117 48.48 -9.44 8.18
CA THR A 117 49.54 -10.37 8.64
C THR A 117 49.89 -10.11 10.11
N GLY A 118 49.79 -11.15 10.94
CA GLY A 118 50.08 -11.06 12.38
C GLY A 118 48.87 -10.75 13.28
N ARG A 119 47.64 -10.71 12.74
CA ARG A 119 46.40 -10.55 13.52
C ARG A 119 45.43 -11.70 13.28
N ARG A 120 44.56 -12.01 14.24
CA ARG A 120 43.48 -13.02 14.11
C ARG A 120 42.11 -12.39 14.30
N PHE A 121 41.13 -12.87 13.54
CA PHE A 121 39.75 -12.42 13.67
C PHE A 121 39.12 -13.02 14.93
N ASP A 122 38.67 -12.15 15.84
CA ASP A 122 37.90 -12.57 17.01
C ASP A 122 36.40 -12.51 16.70
N PRO A 123 35.70 -13.66 16.64
CA PRO A 123 34.27 -13.72 16.37
C PRO A 123 33.40 -13.18 17.51
N ALA A 124 33.94 -13.03 18.74
CA ALA A 124 33.20 -12.47 19.87
C ALA A 124 33.15 -10.94 19.82
N THR A 125 34.19 -10.29 19.29
CA THR A 125 34.30 -8.82 19.22
C THR A 125 34.14 -8.26 17.82
N GLY A 126 34.16 -9.10 16.78
CA GLY A 126 34.03 -8.67 15.39
C GLY A 126 35.23 -7.89 14.85
N SER A 127 36.40 -8.03 15.49
CA SER A 127 37.61 -7.26 15.19
C SER A 127 38.86 -8.14 15.10
N CYS A 128 39.90 -7.64 14.44
CA CYS A 128 41.20 -8.31 14.38
C CYS A 128 42.03 -7.98 15.63
N GLN A 129 42.32 -8.99 16.44
CA GLN A 129 43.11 -8.86 17.66
C GLN A 129 44.50 -9.50 17.53
N GLY A 130 45.43 -8.99 18.35
CA GLY A 130 46.79 -9.51 18.52
C GLY A 130 47.85 -8.81 17.66
N ASP A 131 49.00 -8.55 18.25
CA ASP A 131 50.28 -8.43 17.55
C ASP A 131 51.00 -9.77 17.78
N CYS A 132 50.87 -10.72 16.85
CA CYS A 132 51.54 -12.01 17.00
C CYS A 132 53.05 -11.81 16.92
N TYR A 133 53.76 -11.97 18.04
CA TYR A 133 55.21 -11.92 18.08
C TYR A 133 55.82 -13.30 17.79
N PHE A 134 57.01 -13.30 17.20
CA PHE A 134 57.82 -14.50 17.03
C PHE A 134 58.59 -14.74 18.31
N GLU A 135 58.16 -15.71 19.13
CA GLU A 135 58.98 -16.19 20.24
C GLU A 135 60.02 -17.18 19.68
N LEU A 136 61.30 -16.91 19.92
CA LEU A 136 62.38 -17.84 19.59
C LEU A 136 62.33 -19.00 20.60
N ASP A 137 61.92 -20.18 20.15
CA ASP A 137 61.88 -21.40 20.97
C ASP A 137 63.31 -21.87 21.30
N PHE A 138 63.90 -21.41 22.41
CA PHE A 138 65.26 -21.77 22.86
C PHE A 138 65.44 -23.23 23.34
N PHE A 139 64.38 -24.05 23.31
CA PHE A 139 64.35 -25.38 23.95
C PHE A 139 64.49 -26.58 22.99
N LYS A 140 64.80 -26.39 21.69
CA LYS A 140 65.04 -27.52 20.77
C LYS A 140 66.50 -27.62 20.29
N PRO A 141 67.22 -28.73 20.58
CA PRO A 141 68.55 -28.98 20.06
C PRO A 141 68.47 -29.66 18.68
N SER A 142 68.23 -28.89 17.62
CA SER A 142 68.48 -29.33 16.23
C SER A 142 68.38 -28.12 15.30
N ALA A 143 69.18 -28.13 14.22
CA ALA A 143 69.39 -27.05 13.25
C ALA A 143 68.17 -26.75 12.33
N ASP A 144 66.98 -26.61 12.92
CA ASP A 144 65.75 -26.21 12.25
C ASP A 144 64.99 -25.24 13.16
N MET A 145 65.43 -23.97 13.14
CA MET A 145 64.82 -22.89 13.90
C MET A 145 63.49 -22.49 13.23
N LEU A 146 62.45 -23.30 13.43
CA LEU A 146 61.10 -23.00 12.97
C LEU A 146 60.52 -21.88 13.83
N LEU A 147 60.34 -20.70 13.22
CA LEU A 147 59.60 -19.58 13.76
C LEU A 147 58.16 -20.05 14.07
N LYS A 148 57.87 -20.39 15.32
CA LYS A 148 56.49 -20.69 15.72
C LYS A 148 55.77 -19.39 15.96
N GLN A 149 54.79 -19.11 15.11
CA GLN A 149 53.91 -17.97 15.30
C GLN A 149 52.96 -18.26 16.46
N ARG A 150 53.21 -17.62 17.60
CA ARG A 150 52.29 -17.65 18.75
C ARG A 150 51.28 -16.51 18.61
N CYS A 151 50.07 -16.96 18.36
CA CYS A 151 48.80 -16.27 18.50
C CYS A 151 47.90 -17.29 19.22
#